data_AF-A0A096BEU3-F1
#
_entry.id   AF-A0A096BEU3-F1
#
_cell.length_a   1.000
_cell.length_b   1.000
_cell.length_c   1.000
_cell.angle_alpha   90.00
_cell.angle_beta   90.00
_cell.angle_gamma   90.00
#
_symmetry.space_group_name_H-M   'P 1'
#
loop_
_entity.id
_entity.type
_entity.pdbx_description
1 polymer ?
#
loop_
_entity_poly.entity_id
_entity_poly.type
_entity_poly.pdbx_seq_one_letter_code
_entity_poly.pdbx_strand_id
1 'polypeptide(L)'
;MINQINEIKGNKGEWSELYVLLRLLADGKIHGADESLNKLEEVFFPILKIIRNKGTEQKTEYVPGEQVEIYVNDQLVHSVSRNEFEQESERLLREIKSGSGGAFAIQSAQNFMEKICCKQISAPSRDKSDITMMIHDSQTGYRPTVGFSIKSNLGSSPTLLNAGRATNFLYKIVSNNYHLLEQANAIYRLGTEKGIDVRKRINKISQEGKIEFLKTGTDIFSANLLLIDSRMEEIIAHTLLYYYRDGLSSCEDIVKRLEEEDPLHFNNAYAYRYKFKKFLAAIALGMKPGTVWEGIDEASGGYIIVKDDGEVLAYHLYNRNYFEDYLLKNTKYDTPSTTRHGFGEVYEEDVDGKTLSLIKLNLQIRFK
;
A
#
# COMPACT_ATOMS: atom_id res chain seq x y z
N MET A 1 37.75 22.77 -1.27
CA MET A 1 37.07 21.51 -1.65
C MET A 1 35.60 21.84 -1.82
N ILE A 2 35.11 21.82 -3.06
CA ILE A 2 33.68 21.97 -3.33
C ILE A 2 33.06 20.65 -2.86
N ASN A 3 32.30 20.68 -1.77
CA ASN A 3 31.47 19.55 -1.40
C ASN A 3 30.51 19.31 -2.57
N GLN A 4 30.71 18.23 -3.32
CA GLN A 4 29.67 17.71 -4.19
C GLN A 4 28.51 17.33 -3.28
N ILE A 5 27.50 18.19 -3.21
CA ILE A 5 26.19 17.82 -2.69
C ILE A 5 25.72 16.70 -3.62
N ASN A 6 25.65 15.48 -3.10
CA ASN A 6 25.08 14.37 -3.85
C ASN A 6 23.64 14.74 -4.21
N GLU A 7 23.37 14.85 -5.50
CA GLU A 7 22.05 15.18 -6.03
C GLU A 7 21.03 14.11 -5.57
N ILE A 8 20.09 14.51 -4.73
CA ILE A 8 18.99 13.65 -4.25
C ILE A 8 18.03 13.36 -5.42
N LYS A 9 17.83 12.07 -5.69
CA LYS A 9 16.87 11.57 -6.69
C LYS A 9 15.79 10.76 -6.00
N GLY A 10 14.57 10.89 -6.50
CA GLY A 10 13.41 10.14 -6.04
C GLY A 10 12.42 9.89 -7.16
N ASN A 11 11.58 8.88 -6.98
CA ASN A 11 10.40 8.69 -7.80
C ASN A 11 9.27 9.65 -7.38
N LYS A 12 8.20 9.74 -8.17
CA LYS A 12 7.08 10.66 -7.88
C LYS A 12 6.43 10.41 -6.51
N GLY A 13 6.36 9.15 -6.06
CA GLY A 13 5.84 8.80 -4.75
C GLY A 13 6.72 9.32 -3.62
N GLU A 14 8.03 9.10 -3.70
CA GLU A 14 9.01 9.60 -2.71
C GLU A 14 9.03 11.13 -2.63
N TRP A 15 8.98 11.82 -3.78
CA TRP A 15 8.85 13.28 -3.80
C TRP A 15 7.51 13.77 -3.25
N SER A 16 6.45 12.95 -3.35
CA SER A 16 5.14 13.31 -2.81
C SER A 16 5.13 13.34 -1.28
N GLU A 17 5.98 12.57 -0.60
CA GLU A 17 6.11 12.64 0.86
C GLU A 17 6.70 13.99 1.31
N LEU A 18 7.72 14.49 0.59
CA LEU A 18 8.23 15.85 0.81
C LEU A 18 7.16 16.89 0.48
N TYR A 19 6.43 16.73 -0.63
CA TYR A 19 5.34 17.63 -0.99
C TYR A 19 4.29 17.73 0.12
N VAL A 20 3.85 16.60 0.69
CA VAL A 20 2.91 16.58 1.81
C VAL A 20 3.47 17.32 3.03
N LEU A 21 4.74 17.12 3.38
CA LEU A 21 5.37 17.90 4.45
C LEU A 21 5.22 19.41 4.20
N LEU A 22 5.59 19.88 3.01
CA LEU A 22 5.56 21.32 2.68
C LEU A 22 4.13 21.86 2.68
N ARG A 23 3.20 21.15 2.05
CA ARG A 23 1.79 21.55 1.96
C ARG A 23 1.13 21.61 3.33
N LEU A 24 1.36 20.63 4.19
CA LEU A 24 0.80 20.62 5.55
C LEU A 24 1.37 21.72 6.46
N LEU A 25 2.63 22.12 6.27
CA LEU A 25 3.20 23.26 6.98
C LEU A 25 2.67 24.60 6.47
N ALA A 26 2.37 24.68 5.18
CA ALA A 26 1.67 25.83 4.61
C ALA A 26 0.22 25.94 5.13
N ASP A 27 -0.51 24.82 5.19
CA ASP A 27 -1.92 24.78 5.60
C ASP A 27 -2.13 24.88 7.11
N GLY A 28 -1.21 24.31 7.90
CA GLY A 28 -1.32 24.21 9.37
C GLY A 28 -2.45 23.28 9.86
N LYS A 29 -3.15 22.60 8.95
CA LYS A 29 -4.21 21.63 9.23
C LYS A 29 -4.32 20.63 8.10
N ILE A 30 -5.02 19.52 8.34
CA ILE A 30 -5.37 18.54 7.31
C ILE A 30 -6.87 18.23 7.36
N HIS A 31 -7.52 18.19 6.20
CA HIS A 31 -8.94 17.86 6.09
C HIS A 31 -9.17 16.36 5.92
N GLY A 32 -10.31 15.89 6.43
CA GLY A 32 -10.82 14.55 6.23
C GLY A 32 -11.41 14.34 4.84
N ALA A 33 -11.58 13.08 4.44
CA ALA A 33 -12.28 12.69 3.23
C ALA A 33 -13.46 11.73 3.49
N ASP A 34 -14.45 11.78 2.60
CA ASP A 34 -15.50 10.75 2.48
C ASP A 34 -15.00 9.53 1.67
N GLU A 35 -15.83 8.50 1.51
CA GLU A 35 -15.45 7.27 0.79
C GLU A 35 -15.16 7.46 -0.71
N SER A 36 -15.54 8.61 -1.27
CA SER A 36 -15.33 8.98 -2.67
C SER A 36 -14.14 9.94 -2.83
N LEU A 37 -13.35 10.15 -1.78
CA LEU A 37 -12.22 11.07 -1.73
C LEU A 37 -12.62 12.55 -1.90
N ASN A 38 -13.86 12.91 -1.53
CA ASN A 38 -14.25 14.30 -1.45
C ASN A 38 -13.86 14.88 -0.09
N LYS A 39 -13.41 16.13 -0.09
CA LYS A 39 -13.06 16.87 1.12
C LYS A 39 -14.28 17.08 2.01
N LEU A 40 -14.12 16.77 3.29
CA LEU A 40 -15.08 17.10 4.35
C LEU A 40 -14.65 18.40 5.02
N GLU A 41 -15.32 19.51 4.70
CA GLU A 41 -14.94 20.85 5.20
C GLU A 41 -14.95 20.94 6.73
N GLU A 42 -15.95 20.32 7.37
CA GLU A 42 -16.14 20.34 8.82
C GLU A 42 -15.27 19.31 9.57
N VAL A 43 -14.61 18.40 8.84
CA VAL A 43 -13.73 17.40 9.44
C VAL A 43 -12.30 17.79 9.12
N PHE A 44 -11.62 18.42 10.07
CA PHE A 44 -10.21 18.76 9.94
C PHE A 44 -9.47 18.65 11.26
N PHE A 45 -8.16 18.45 11.15
CA PHE A 45 -7.25 18.29 12.27
C PHE A 45 -6.19 19.39 12.20
N PRO A 46 -6.21 20.39 13.09
CA PRO A 46 -5.09 21.31 13.25
C PRO A 46 -3.81 20.55 13.56
N ILE A 47 -2.73 20.92 12.88
CA ILE A 47 -1.42 20.33 13.08
C ILE A 47 -0.68 21.19 14.10
N LEU A 48 -0.27 20.57 15.21
CA LEU A 48 0.50 21.24 16.26
C LEU A 48 2.00 21.17 15.98
N LYS A 49 2.46 20.02 15.46
CA LYS A 49 3.82 19.88 14.91
C LYS A 49 3.95 18.65 14.03
N ILE A 50 4.90 18.69 13.10
CA ILE A 50 5.34 17.54 12.31
C ILE A 50 6.72 17.11 12.80
N ILE A 51 6.93 15.81 12.99
CA ILE A 51 8.15 15.24 13.56
C ILE A 51 8.80 14.35 12.50
N ARG A 52 10.08 14.60 12.20
CA ARG A 52 10.91 13.74 11.33
C ARG A 52 12.11 13.21 12.09
N ASN A 53 12.62 12.07 11.61
CA ASN A 53 13.82 11.41 12.15
C ASN A 53 13.74 11.10 13.66
N LYS A 54 12.56 10.71 14.14
CA LYS A 54 12.36 10.32 15.53
C LYS A 54 13.26 9.13 15.88
N GLY A 55 14.02 9.24 16.97
CA GLY A 55 14.92 8.18 17.43
C GLY A 55 16.27 8.10 16.72
N THR A 56 16.63 9.11 15.92
CA THR A 56 18.00 9.29 15.41
C THR A 56 18.70 10.42 16.17
N GLU A 57 20.01 10.60 15.93
CA GLU A 57 20.81 11.70 16.51
C GLU A 57 20.32 13.10 16.12
N GLN A 58 19.45 13.21 15.10
CA GLN A 58 18.97 14.50 14.60
C GLN A 58 17.46 14.47 14.35
N LYS A 59 16.71 14.54 15.46
CA LYS A 59 15.27 14.75 15.47
C LYS A 59 14.97 16.17 15.00
N THR A 60 14.10 16.32 14.01
CA THR A 60 13.62 17.63 13.53
C THR A 60 12.12 17.76 13.79
N GLU A 61 11.71 18.87 14.38
CA GLU A 61 10.29 19.21 14.58
C GLU A 61 9.95 20.52 13.87
N TYR A 62 8.80 20.54 13.21
CA TYR A 62 8.27 21.68 12.48
C TYR A 62 6.96 22.12 13.13
N VAL A 63 6.88 23.35 13.62
CA VAL A 63 5.67 23.91 14.25
C VAL A 63 5.05 24.91 13.28
N PRO A 64 3.84 24.65 12.76
CA PRO A 64 3.20 25.55 11.82
C PRO A 64 2.72 26.84 12.49
N GLY A 65 2.83 27.95 11.77
CA GLY A 65 2.48 29.30 12.19
C GLY A 65 2.56 30.26 11.01
N GLU A 66 2.42 31.57 11.21
CA GLU A 66 2.76 32.57 10.17
C GLU A 66 4.24 32.46 9.76
N GLN A 67 5.05 32.13 10.76
CA GLN A 67 6.40 31.65 10.64
C GLN A 67 6.41 30.20 11.12
N VAL A 68 6.85 29.28 10.27
CA VAL A 68 7.05 27.88 10.65
C VAL A 68 8.36 27.78 11.40
N GLU A 69 8.27 27.42 12.68
CA GLU A 69 9.44 27.26 13.55
C GLU A 69 10.05 25.87 13.35
N ILE A 70 11.38 25.82 13.29
CA ILE A 70 12.13 24.61 13.00
C ILE A 70 13.07 24.31 14.17
N TYR A 71 12.78 23.21 14.84
CA TYR A 71 13.54 22.73 15.99
C TYR A 71 14.40 21.54 15.58
N VAL A 72 15.68 21.57 15.96
CA VAL A 72 16.60 20.43 15.85
C VAL A 72 17.04 20.04 17.25
N ASN A 73 16.75 18.80 17.65
CA ASN A 73 17.02 18.31 19.01
C ASN A 73 16.48 19.28 20.09
N ASP A 74 15.22 19.69 19.90
CA ASP A 74 14.44 20.57 20.78
C ASP A 74 14.99 22.02 20.91
N GLN A 75 15.96 22.42 20.08
CA GLN A 75 16.44 23.80 19.97
C GLN A 75 15.90 24.47 18.72
N LEU A 76 15.34 25.68 18.86
CA LEU A 76 14.92 26.50 17.73
C LEU A 76 16.16 26.92 16.92
N VAL A 77 16.26 26.44 15.67
CA VAL A 77 17.40 26.73 14.79
C VAL A 77 17.04 27.75 13.72
N HIS A 78 15.83 27.65 13.18
CA HIS A 78 15.38 28.53 12.10
C HIS A 78 13.87 28.72 12.12
N SER A 79 13.41 29.67 11.32
CA SER A 79 12.03 30.08 11.15
C SER A 79 11.89 30.54 9.71
N VAL A 80 10.88 30.03 9.01
CA VAL A 80 10.65 30.31 7.59
C VAL A 80 9.18 30.67 7.41
N SER A 81 8.88 31.66 6.56
CA SER A 81 7.51 32.15 6.43
C SER A 81 6.59 31.08 5.83
N ARG A 82 5.34 31.02 6.28
CA ARG A 82 4.33 30.11 5.73
C ARG A 82 4.19 30.23 4.21
N ASN A 83 4.22 31.46 3.70
CA ASN A 83 4.11 31.74 2.28
C ASN A 83 5.25 31.11 1.47
N GLU A 84 6.46 30.98 2.03
CA GLU A 84 7.54 30.26 1.35
C GLU A 84 7.27 28.75 1.25
N PHE A 85 6.68 28.14 2.29
CA PHE A 85 6.24 26.73 2.20
C PHE A 85 5.15 26.56 1.14
N GLU A 86 4.21 27.49 1.04
CA GLU A 86 3.16 27.47 0.02
C GLU A 86 3.77 27.52 -1.38
N GLN A 87 4.59 28.53 -1.66
CA GLN A 87 5.25 28.71 -2.97
C GLN A 87 6.11 27.51 -3.37
N GLU A 88 6.88 26.97 -2.43
CA GLU A 88 7.73 25.81 -2.69
C GLU A 88 6.92 24.52 -2.83
N SER A 89 5.81 24.35 -2.09
CA SER A 89 4.90 23.21 -2.28
C SER A 89 4.28 23.21 -3.68
N GLU A 90 3.83 24.36 -4.18
CA GLU A 90 3.26 24.49 -5.52
C GLU A 90 4.31 24.25 -6.61
N ARG A 91 5.52 24.77 -6.41
CA ARG A 91 6.64 24.54 -7.31
C ARG A 91 6.98 23.05 -7.36
N LEU A 92 7.17 22.42 -6.21
CA LEU A 92 7.46 20.99 -6.09
C LEU A 92 6.37 20.14 -6.76
N LEU A 93 5.10 20.47 -6.57
CA LEU A 93 3.98 19.79 -7.24
C LEU A 93 4.11 19.84 -8.77
N ARG A 94 4.40 21.02 -9.34
CA ARG A 94 4.61 21.18 -10.79
C ARG A 94 5.80 20.35 -11.28
N GLU A 95 6.90 20.36 -10.54
CA GLU A 95 8.12 19.60 -10.89
C GLU A 95 7.92 18.07 -10.76
N ILE A 96 7.14 17.60 -9.79
CA ILE A 96 6.74 16.18 -9.68
C ILE A 96 5.89 15.76 -10.89
N LYS A 97 4.91 16.60 -11.28
CA LYS A 97 4.02 16.30 -12.41
C LYS A 97 4.80 16.25 -13.73
N SER A 98 5.71 17.18 -13.97
CA SER A 98 6.55 17.22 -15.18
C SER A 98 7.71 16.21 -15.17
N GLY A 99 8.10 15.71 -14.00
CA GLY A 99 9.11 14.68 -13.84
C GLY A 99 8.81 13.43 -14.65
N SER A 100 9.85 12.85 -15.25
CA SER A 100 9.77 11.66 -16.09
C SER A 100 10.83 10.63 -15.67
N GLY A 101 10.59 9.37 -16.05
CA GLY A 101 11.44 8.24 -15.65
C GLY A 101 11.12 7.68 -14.26
N GLY A 102 11.95 6.73 -13.81
CA GLY A 102 11.78 6.05 -12.53
C GLY A 102 12.15 6.94 -11.34
N ALA A 103 13.36 7.50 -11.34
CA ALA A 103 13.85 8.42 -10.32
C ALA A 103 14.52 9.63 -10.98
N PHE A 104 14.26 10.83 -10.47
CA PHE A 104 14.74 12.10 -11.01
C PHE A 104 15.04 13.10 -9.89
N ALA A 105 15.85 14.11 -10.21
CA ALA A 105 16.26 15.16 -9.26
C ALA A 105 15.37 16.40 -9.38
N ILE A 106 15.16 17.07 -8.26
CA ILE A 106 14.46 18.36 -8.15
C ILE A 106 15.38 19.29 -7.34
N GLN A 107 16.27 20.03 -8.01
CA GLN A 107 17.32 20.82 -7.34
C GLN A 107 16.75 21.94 -6.46
N SER A 108 15.64 22.56 -6.91
CA SER A 108 14.92 23.57 -6.16
C SER A 108 14.46 23.08 -4.79
N ALA A 109 13.89 21.87 -4.75
CA ALA A 109 13.46 21.23 -3.52
C ALA A 109 14.62 20.89 -2.60
N GLN A 110 15.78 20.47 -3.13
CA GLN A 110 16.97 20.22 -2.30
C GLN A 110 17.45 21.49 -1.59
N ASN A 111 17.48 22.62 -2.30
CA ASN A 111 17.87 23.90 -1.69
C ASN A 111 16.90 24.30 -0.55
N PHE A 112 15.59 24.08 -0.76
CA PHE A 112 14.61 24.36 0.29
C PHE A 112 14.71 23.37 1.46
N MET A 113 14.97 22.09 1.18
CA MET A 113 15.20 21.05 2.19
C MET A 113 16.37 21.42 3.12
N GLU A 114 17.50 21.87 2.57
CA GLU A 114 18.64 22.35 3.36
C GLU A 114 18.23 23.52 4.26
N LYS A 115 17.52 24.50 3.70
CA LYS A 115 16.99 25.65 4.45
C LYS A 115 16.12 25.21 5.62
N ILE A 116 15.30 24.17 5.47
CA ILE A 116 14.42 23.68 6.53
C ILE A 116 15.00 22.52 7.35
N CYS A 117 16.31 22.26 7.26
CA CYS A 117 16.98 21.17 7.98
C CYS A 117 16.36 19.78 7.71
N CYS A 118 15.78 19.57 6.53
CA CYS A 118 15.21 18.30 6.09
C CYS A 118 16.26 17.53 5.28
N LYS A 119 16.62 16.31 5.70
CA LYS A 119 17.68 15.52 5.06
C LYS A 119 17.18 14.45 4.07
N GLN A 120 15.89 14.12 4.14
CA GLN A 120 15.32 12.99 3.41
C GLN A 120 14.01 13.40 2.75
N ILE A 121 13.79 12.95 1.52
CA ILE A 121 12.55 13.22 0.79
C ILE A 121 11.40 12.32 1.27
N SER A 122 11.72 11.08 1.67
CA SER A 122 10.78 10.07 2.12
C SER A 122 11.22 9.38 3.41
N ALA A 123 10.29 8.71 4.08
CA ALA A 123 10.56 7.83 5.21
C ALA A 123 11.29 6.54 4.76
N PRO A 124 12.02 5.88 5.67
CA PRO A 124 12.61 4.57 5.38
C PRO A 124 11.53 3.54 5.02
N SER A 125 11.75 2.75 3.96
CA SER A 125 10.79 1.76 3.46
C SER A 125 10.42 0.63 4.44
N ARG A 126 11.17 0.51 5.55
CA ARG A 126 10.86 -0.41 6.65
C ARG A 126 9.70 0.06 7.53
N ASP A 127 9.42 1.36 7.54
CA ASP A 127 8.36 1.98 8.34
C ASP A 127 7.11 2.15 7.45
N LYS A 128 5.91 1.91 7.97
CA LYS A 128 4.66 2.22 7.23
C LYS A 128 4.19 3.65 7.40
N SER A 129 4.63 4.31 8.48
CA SER A 129 4.34 5.72 8.70
C SER A 129 5.33 6.56 7.90
N ASP A 130 4.81 7.26 6.89
CA ASP A 130 5.58 8.14 6.02
C ASP A 130 5.75 9.53 6.66
N ILE A 131 4.82 9.95 7.51
CA ILE A 131 4.87 11.21 8.26
C ILE A 131 4.33 11.05 9.67
N THR A 132 4.99 11.64 10.67
CA THR A 132 4.50 11.68 12.06
C THR A 132 4.10 13.10 12.43
N MET A 133 2.91 13.28 13.01
CA MET A 133 2.40 14.58 13.40
C MET A 133 1.72 14.53 14.77
N MET A 134 1.85 15.61 15.52
CA MET A 134 0.99 15.89 16.65
C MET A 134 -0.17 16.74 16.14
N ILE A 135 -1.39 16.23 16.30
CA ILE A 135 -2.61 16.90 15.87
C ILE A 135 -3.43 17.34 17.08
N HIS A 136 -4.32 18.31 16.89
CA HIS A 136 -5.35 18.64 17.87
C HIS A 136 -6.68 18.05 17.42
N ASP A 137 -7.24 17.17 18.24
CA ASP A 137 -8.62 16.74 18.09
C ASP A 137 -9.53 17.80 18.73
N SER A 138 -10.24 18.55 17.89
CA SER A 138 -11.13 19.63 18.34
C SER A 138 -12.38 19.11 19.05
N GLN A 139 -12.76 17.85 18.85
CA GLN A 139 -13.94 17.26 19.50
C GLN A 139 -13.63 16.80 20.92
N THR A 140 -12.47 16.16 21.10
CA THR A 140 -12.08 15.58 22.41
C THR A 140 -11.11 16.45 23.20
N GLY A 141 -10.50 17.45 22.55
CA GLY A 141 -9.41 18.25 23.10
C GLY A 141 -8.05 17.51 23.12
N TYR A 142 -8.03 16.24 22.74
CA TYR A 142 -6.84 15.39 22.80
C TYR A 142 -5.77 15.88 21.80
N ARG A 143 -4.50 15.62 22.12
CA ARG A 143 -3.35 16.05 21.31
C ARG A 143 -2.43 14.88 20.97
N PRO A 144 -2.92 13.87 20.23
CA PRO A 144 -2.16 12.67 19.98
C PRO A 144 -0.99 12.93 19.03
N THR A 145 0.10 12.19 19.21
CA THR A 145 1.15 12.04 18.20
C THR A 145 0.90 10.77 17.41
N VAL A 146 0.62 10.91 16.12
CA VAL A 146 0.18 9.83 15.24
C VAL A 146 1.01 9.76 13.96
N GLY A 147 1.14 8.56 13.42
CA GLY A 147 1.80 8.31 12.13
C GLY A 147 0.77 8.16 11.01
N PHE A 148 1.06 8.69 9.82
CA PHE A 148 0.25 8.52 8.62
C PHE A 148 1.07 7.90 7.51
N SER A 149 0.46 6.98 6.76
CA SER A 149 1.02 6.59 5.45
C SER A 149 0.51 7.53 4.37
N ILE A 150 1.36 7.89 3.42
CA ILE A 150 1.08 8.76 2.28
C ILE A 150 0.95 7.90 1.03
N LYS A 151 -0.07 8.15 0.22
CA LYS A 151 -0.15 7.67 -1.16
C LYS A 151 -0.47 8.79 -2.11
N SER A 152 0.15 8.73 -3.27
CA SER A 152 0.09 9.80 -4.25
C SER A 152 -0.48 9.32 -5.57
N ASN A 153 -1.42 10.08 -6.09
CA ASN A 153 -2.00 9.92 -7.43
C ASN A 153 -1.28 10.80 -8.47
N LEU A 154 -0.14 11.42 -8.12
CA LEU A 154 0.66 12.23 -9.04
C LEU A 154 1.53 11.40 -10.01
N GLY A 155 1.63 10.10 -9.78
CA GLY A 155 2.42 9.16 -10.56
C GLY A 155 1.65 7.92 -10.99
N SER A 156 2.35 6.80 -11.18
CA SER A 156 1.70 5.52 -11.43
C SER A 156 0.93 5.05 -10.21
N SER A 157 -0.18 4.31 -10.42
CA SER A 157 -1.02 3.85 -9.33
C SER A 157 -0.19 3.08 -8.29
N PRO A 158 -0.18 3.55 -7.03
CA PRO A 158 0.65 2.97 -6.00
C PRO A 158 0.19 1.55 -5.68
N THR A 159 1.09 0.79 -5.07
CA THR A 159 0.79 -0.58 -4.65
C THR A 159 0.35 -0.55 -3.18
N LEU A 160 -0.81 -1.14 -2.88
CA LEU A 160 -1.26 -1.32 -1.51
C LEU A 160 -0.55 -2.51 -0.87
N LEU A 161 -0.52 -3.65 -1.58
CA LEU A 161 0.19 -4.86 -1.20
C LEU A 161 1.20 -5.24 -2.28
N ASN A 162 2.49 -5.09 -1.95
CA ASN A 162 3.57 -5.44 -2.87
C ASN A 162 3.66 -6.95 -3.09
N ALA A 163 3.89 -7.33 -4.34
CA ALA A 163 4.20 -8.70 -4.71
C ALA A 163 5.53 -9.15 -4.09
N GLY A 164 5.56 -10.38 -3.59
CA GLY A 164 6.75 -10.99 -3.00
C GLY A 164 6.60 -12.50 -2.95
N ARG A 165 7.69 -13.22 -2.68
CA ARG A 165 7.59 -14.67 -2.43
C ARG A 165 6.69 -14.98 -1.22
N ALA A 166 6.66 -14.08 -0.24
CA ALA A 166 5.78 -14.15 0.93
C ALA A 166 4.28 -13.98 0.60
N THR A 167 3.93 -13.40 -0.56
CA THR A 167 2.54 -13.28 -1.02
C THR A 167 2.12 -14.39 -1.98
N ASN A 168 2.91 -15.46 -2.08
CA ASN A 168 2.50 -16.65 -2.81
C ASN A 168 1.44 -17.42 -2.01
N PHE A 169 0.50 -18.05 -2.72
CA PHE A 169 -0.46 -19.01 -2.22
C PHE A 169 -0.26 -20.31 -2.99
N LEU A 170 -0.18 -21.41 -2.27
CA LEU A 170 0.06 -22.74 -2.81
C LEU A 170 -1.27 -23.46 -2.99
N TYR A 171 -1.47 -24.00 -4.18
CA TYR A 171 -2.65 -24.77 -4.53
C TYR A 171 -2.24 -26.15 -5.03
N LYS A 172 -3.03 -27.15 -4.66
CA LYS A 172 -2.97 -28.50 -5.18
C LYS A 172 -3.86 -28.64 -6.40
N ILE A 173 -3.37 -29.36 -7.39
CA ILE A 173 -4.12 -29.73 -8.59
C ILE A 173 -4.57 -31.18 -8.44
N VAL A 174 -5.88 -31.41 -8.58
CA VAL A 174 -6.48 -32.75 -8.60
C VAL A 174 -7.04 -33.02 -9.99
N SER A 175 -6.42 -33.94 -10.72
CA SER A 175 -6.87 -34.34 -12.05
C SER A 175 -6.58 -35.82 -12.30
N ASN A 176 -7.38 -36.43 -13.18
CA ASN A 176 -7.14 -37.76 -13.71
C ASN A 176 -6.30 -37.72 -15.00
N ASN A 177 -5.98 -36.54 -15.53
CA ASN A 177 -5.13 -36.37 -16.70
C ASN A 177 -3.65 -36.28 -16.28
N TYR A 178 -2.92 -37.39 -16.48
CA TYR A 178 -1.49 -37.49 -16.16
C TYR A 178 -0.60 -36.52 -16.96
N HIS A 179 -1.06 -35.99 -18.09
CA HIS A 179 -0.32 -35.03 -18.91
C HIS A 179 -0.70 -33.57 -18.62
N LEU A 180 -1.62 -33.31 -17.67
CA LEU A 180 -2.12 -31.96 -17.42
C LEU A 180 -1.00 -30.98 -17.03
N LEU A 181 0.00 -31.45 -16.29
CA LEU A 181 1.16 -30.64 -15.89
C LEU A 181 1.95 -30.15 -17.10
N GLU A 182 2.37 -31.07 -17.98
CA GLU A 182 3.13 -30.76 -19.18
C GLU A 182 2.33 -29.83 -20.11
N GLN A 183 1.05 -30.13 -20.29
CA GLN A 183 0.14 -29.33 -21.13
C GLN A 183 -0.03 -27.92 -20.57
N ALA A 184 -0.20 -27.76 -19.25
CA ALA A 184 -0.32 -26.46 -18.62
C ALA A 184 0.99 -25.67 -18.75
N ASN A 185 2.13 -26.29 -18.43
CA ASN A 185 3.43 -25.62 -18.51
C ASN A 185 3.86 -25.25 -19.94
N ALA A 186 3.32 -25.93 -20.96
CA ALA A 186 3.52 -25.55 -22.36
C ALA A 186 2.77 -24.27 -22.78
N ILE A 187 1.91 -23.71 -21.93
CA ILE A 187 1.15 -22.49 -22.23
C ILE A 187 1.99 -21.25 -21.92
N TYR A 188 2.22 -20.46 -22.96
CA TYR A 188 2.90 -19.16 -22.92
C TYR A 188 2.00 -18.05 -23.49
N ARG A 189 2.37 -16.79 -23.20
CA ARG A 189 1.76 -15.60 -23.79
C ARG A 189 2.04 -15.58 -25.29
N LEU A 190 1.05 -15.14 -26.06
CA LEU A 190 1.16 -15.02 -27.51
C LEU A 190 2.37 -14.14 -27.89
N GLY A 191 3.21 -14.65 -28.80
CA GLY A 191 4.41 -13.95 -29.27
C GLY A 191 5.63 -14.04 -28.35
N THR A 192 5.60 -14.84 -27.28
CA THR A 192 6.76 -15.07 -26.41
C THR A 192 6.96 -16.56 -26.13
N GLU A 193 8.20 -17.05 -26.20
CA GLU A 193 8.52 -18.44 -25.84
C GLU A 193 8.77 -18.64 -24.33
N LYS A 194 8.81 -17.55 -23.54
CA LYS A 194 9.14 -17.58 -22.10
C LYS A 194 8.16 -16.81 -21.21
N GLY A 195 7.23 -16.06 -21.78
CA GLY A 195 6.26 -15.29 -21.00
C GLY A 195 5.16 -16.21 -20.49
N ILE A 196 5.14 -16.53 -19.20
CA ILE A 196 4.10 -17.38 -18.61
C ILE A 196 2.73 -16.68 -18.67
N ASP A 197 1.72 -17.39 -19.19
CA ASP A 197 0.32 -16.97 -19.16
C ASP A 197 -0.44 -17.72 -18.05
N VAL A 198 -0.32 -17.21 -16.83
CA VAL A 198 -0.88 -17.85 -15.62
C VAL A 198 -2.39 -18.05 -15.75
N ARG A 199 -3.11 -17.09 -16.34
CA ARG A 199 -4.57 -17.17 -16.48
C ARG A 199 -4.98 -18.33 -17.40
N LYS A 200 -4.33 -18.45 -18.57
CA LYS A 200 -4.61 -19.57 -19.48
C LYS A 200 -4.24 -20.92 -18.86
N ARG A 201 -3.16 -21.00 -18.07
CA ARG A 201 -2.80 -22.21 -17.32
C ARG A 201 -3.89 -22.59 -16.32
N ILE A 202 -4.34 -21.64 -15.51
CA ILE A 202 -5.41 -21.85 -14.53
C ILE A 202 -6.72 -22.28 -15.22
N ASN A 203 -7.05 -21.70 -16.36
CA ASN A 203 -8.23 -22.09 -17.13
C ASN A 203 -8.13 -23.51 -17.69
N LYS A 204 -6.98 -23.89 -18.25
CA LYS A 204 -6.71 -25.26 -18.71
C LYS A 204 -6.85 -26.27 -17.57
N ILE A 205 -6.25 -25.97 -16.41
CA ILE A 205 -6.35 -26.82 -15.22
C ILE A 205 -7.80 -26.94 -14.75
N SER A 206 -8.54 -25.83 -14.72
CA SER A 206 -9.93 -25.81 -14.25
C SER A 206 -10.91 -26.56 -15.18
N GLN A 207 -10.55 -26.76 -16.45
CA GLN A 207 -11.36 -27.55 -17.41
C GLN A 207 -11.18 -29.07 -17.22
N GLU A 208 -10.03 -29.50 -16.74
CA GLU A 208 -9.63 -30.92 -16.70
C GLU A 208 -9.28 -31.41 -15.29
N GLY A 209 -9.50 -30.58 -14.28
CA GLY A 209 -9.14 -30.85 -12.90
C GLY A 209 -9.71 -29.81 -11.94
N LYS A 210 -9.31 -29.91 -10.68
CA LYS A 210 -9.65 -28.99 -9.60
C LYS A 210 -8.40 -28.33 -9.04
N ILE A 211 -8.55 -27.08 -8.61
CA ILE A 211 -7.50 -26.32 -7.95
C ILE A 211 -7.96 -26.08 -6.52
N GLU A 212 -7.28 -26.71 -5.58
CA GLU A 212 -7.63 -26.71 -4.15
C GLU A 212 -6.57 -25.92 -3.39
N PHE A 213 -7.01 -24.96 -2.58
CA PHE A 213 -6.09 -24.20 -1.74
C PHE A 213 -5.43 -25.12 -0.70
N LEU A 214 -4.11 -25.01 -0.55
CA LEU A 214 -3.34 -25.80 0.41
C LEU A 214 -2.86 -24.96 1.59
N LYS A 215 -2.10 -23.88 1.30
CA LYS A 215 -1.55 -22.96 2.30
C LYS A 215 -0.95 -21.71 1.64
N THR A 216 -0.72 -20.65 2.41
CA THR A 216 0.13 -19.53 2.01
C THR A 216 1.58 -19.98 1.85
N GLY A 217 2.36 -19.17 1.13
CA GLY A 217 3.75 -19.45 0.84
C GLY A 217 4.67 -19.34 2.05
N THR A 218 4.22 -18.71 3.14
CA THR A 218 4.96 -18.58 4.41
C THR A 218 4.02 -18.65 5.60
N ASP A 219 4.47 -19.31 6.66
CA ASP A 219 3.71 -19.42 7.92
C ASP A 219 3.51 -18.04 8.58
N ILE A 220 4.45 -17.10 8.37
CA ILE A 220 4.32 -15.71 8.82
C ILE A 220 3.08 -15.05 8.20
N PHE A 221 2.84 -15.26 6.90
CA PHE A 221 1.69 -14.62 6.28
C PHE A 221 0.38 -15.27 6.73
N SER A 222 0.34 -16.60 6.86
CA SER A 222 -0.79 -17.31 7.47
C SER A 222 -1.11 -16.77 8.87
N ALA A 223 -0.10 -16.65 9.74
CA ALA A 223 -0.26 -16.13 11.11
C ALA A 223 -0.76 -14.68 11.13
N ASN A 224 -0.28 -13.82 10.22
CA ASN A 224 -0.75 -12.46 10.11
C ASN A 224 -2.22 -12.39 9.64
N LEU A 225 -2.62 -13.25 8.70
CA LEU A 225 -4.02 -13.33 8.23
C LEU A 225 -4.94 -13.85 9.35
N LEU A 226 -4.48 -14.82 10.14
CA LEU A 226 -5.19 -15.37 11.30
C LEU A 226 -5.57 -14.30 12.33
N LEU A 227 -4.70 -13.31 12.57
CA LEU A 227 -5.01 -12.18 13.46
C LEU A 227 -6.18 -11.31 12.97
N ILE A 228 -6.41 -11.26 11.66
CA ILE A 228 -7.52 -10.51 11.06
C ILE A 228 -8.80 -11.34 11.16
N ASP A 229 -8.73 -12.61 10.74
CA ASP A 229 -9.82 -13.57 10.88
C ASP A 229 -9.32 -15.02 10.76
N SER A 230 -9.91 -15.93 11.54
CA SER A 230 -9.58 -17.36 11.51
C SER A 230 -9.69 -18.04 10.14
N ARG A 231 -10.53 -17.51 9.24
CA ARG A 231 -10.72 -18.04 7.87
C ARG A 231 -10.15 -17.10 6.81
N MET A 232 -9.37 -16.08 7.20
CA MET A 232 -8.90 -15.05 6.27
C MET A 232 -8.05 -15.64 5.14
N GLU A 233 -7.21 -16.62 5.47
CA GLU A 233 -6.33 -17.28 4.51
C GLU A 233 -7.13 -17.93 3.36
N GLU A 234 -8.22 -18.62 3.68
CA GLU A 234 -9.09 -19.24 2.68
C GLU A 234 -9.88 -18.19 1.90
N ILE A 235 -10.37 -17.13 2.55
CA ILE A 235 -11.04 -16.01 1.87
C ILE A 235 -10.14 -15.45 0.76
N ILE A 236 -8.89 -15.13 1.08
CA ILE A 236 -7.93 -14.59 0.13
C ILE A 236 -7.52 -15.62 -0.94
N ALA A 237 -7.48 -16.91 -0.58
CA ALA A 237 -7.23 -17.95 -1.56
C ALA A 237 -8.35 -18.04 -2.63
N HIS A 238 -9.62 -17.89 -2.23
CA HIS A 238 -10.75 -17.84 -3.15
C HIS A 238 -10.72 -16.59 -4.04
N THR A 239 -10.45 -15.40 -3.48
CA THR A 239 -10.36 -14.17 -4.27
C THR A 239 -9.26 -14.23 -5.32
N LEU A 240 -8.13 -14.86 -4.98
CA LEU A 240 -7.02 -15.03 -5.90
C LEU A 240 -7.36 -15.99 -7.05
N LEU A 241 -8.13 -17.05 -6.79
CA LEU A 241 -8.65 -17.92 -7.84
C LEU A 241 -9.62 -17.17 -8.75
N TYR A 242 -10.55 -16.37 -8.21
CA TYR A 242 -11.45 -15.55 -9.03
C TYR A 242 -10.67 -14.59 -9.94
N TYR A 243 -9.59 -14.00 -9.44
CA TYR A 243 -8.73 -13.14 -10.23
C TYR A 243 -8.06 -13.88 -11.41
N TYR A 244 -7.42 -15.02 -11.15
CA TYR A 244 -6.66 -15.73 -12.18
C TYR A 244 -7.53 -16.57 -13.13
N ARG A 245 -8.64 -17.13 -12.64
CA ARG A 245 -9.56 -17.98 -13.42
C ARG A 245 -10.59 -17.15 -14.17
N ASP A 246 -11.34 -16.32 -13.45
CA ASP A 246 -12.53 -15.64 -13.99
C ASP A 246 -12.19 -14.26 -14.57
N GLY A 247 -11.00 -13.76 -14.24
CA GLY A 247 -10.47 -12.53 -14.77
C GLY A 247 -11.00 -11.26 -14.11
N LEU A 248 -11.77 -11.39 -13.02
CA LEU A 248 -12.12 -10.28 -12.13
C LEU A 248 -10.84 -9.57 -11.67
N SER A 249 -10.91 -8.27 -11.38
CA SER A 249 -9.73 -7.52 -10.94
C SER A 249 -10.04 -6.50 -9.85
N SER A 250 -11.15 -5.75 -9.98
CA SER A 250 -11.64 -4.86 -8.91
C SER A 250 -11.88 -5.63 -7.63
N CYS A 251 -11.37 -5.13 -6.50
CA CYS A 251 -11.62 -5.74 -5.20
C CYS A 251 -13.12 -5.80 -4.87
N GLU A 252 -13.88 -4.78 -5.27
CA GLU A 252 -15.34 -4.74 -5.10
C GLU A 252 -16.04 -5.88 -5.85
N ASP A 253 -15.66 -6.13 -7.11
CA ASP A 253 -16.26 -7.20 -7.93
C ASP A 253 -15.91 -8.59 -7.38
N ILE A 254 -14.66 -8.75 -6.93
CA ILE A 254 -14.17 -9.98 -6.30
C ILE A 254 -14.96 -10.27 -5.01
N VAL A 255 -15.18 -9.27 -4.16
CA VAL A 255 -15.96 -9.41 -2.93
C VAL A 255 -17.42 -9.72 -3.25
N LYS A 256 -18.01 -9.05 -4.25
CA LYS A 256 -19.36 -9.37 -4.70
C LYS A 256 -19.47 -10.84 -5.14
N ARG A 257 -18.46 -11.36 -5.84
CA ARG A 257 -18.40 -12.78 -6.22
C ARG A 257 -18.33 -13.71 -5.01
N LEU A 258 -17.56 -13.37 -3.97
CA LEU A 258 -17.56 -14.12 -2.71
C LEU A 258 -18.93 -14.13 -2.03
N GLU A 259 -19.61 -12.97 -1.98
CA GLU A 259 -20.95 -12.83 -1.40
C GLU A 259 -21.99 -13.68 -2.15
N GLU A 260 -21.87 -13.79 -3.48
CA GLU A 260 -22.75 -14.60 -4.33
C GLU A 260 -22.50 -16.11 -4.20
N GLU A 261 -21.24 -16.56 -4.13
CA GLU A 261 -20.89 -17.99 -4.08
C GLU A 261 -20.91 -18.57 -2.65
N ASP A 262 -20.69 -17.74 -1.62
CA ASP A 262 -20.50 -18.12 -0.21
C ASP A 262 -19.66 -19.40 -0.03
N PRO A 263 -18.41 -19.43 -0.55
CA PRO A 263 -17.62 -20.67 -0.61
C PRO A 263 -17.23 -21.25 0.75
N LEU A 264 -17.35 -20.46 1.83
CA LEU A 264 -17.05 -20.89 3.20
C LEU A 264 -18.33 -21.04 4.04
N HIS A 265 -19.50 -20.88 3.42
CA HIS A 265 -20.82 -21.08 4.02
C HIS A 265 -21.02 -20.25 5.29
N PHE A 266 -20.64 -18.97 5.25
CA PHE A 266 -20.86 -18.07 6.38
C PHE A 266 -22.34 -17.78 6.60
N ASN A 267 -23.21 -17.96 5.59
CA ASN A 267 -24.64 -17.67 5.66
C ASN A 267 -24.94 -16.25 6.17
N ASN A 268 -24.07 -15.30 5.86
CA ASN A 268 -24.19 -13.89 6.22
C ASN A 268 -23.69 -13.05 5.05
N ALA A 269 -24.63 -12.35 4.41
CA ALA A 269 -24.37 -11.53 3.22
C ALA A 269 -23.33 -10.42 3.44
N TYR A 270 -23.02 -10.04 4.68
CA TYR A 270 -22.06 -8.98 5.01
C TYR A 270 -20.68 -9.51 5.43
N ALA A 271 -20.54 -10.81 5.68
CA ALA A 271 -19.34 -11.38 6.29
C ALA A 271 -18.09 -11.18 5.41
N TYR A 272 -18.18 -11.50 4.11
CA TYR A 272 -17.03 -11.39 3.20
C TYR A 272 -16.58 -9.95 3.02
N ARG A 273 -17.50 -9.03 2.74
CA ARG A 273 -17.16 -7.61 2.57
C ARG A 273 -16.55 -7.01 3.81
N TYR A 274 -17.12 -7.29 4.98
CA TYR A 274 -16.56 -6.81 6.24
C TYR A 274 -15.14 -7.34 6.44
N LYS A 275 -14.93 -8.66 6.36
CA LYS A 275 -13.63 -9.30 6.56
C LYS A 275 -12.60 -8.81 5.54
N PHE A 276 -12.98 -8.71 4.26
CA PHE A 276 -12.08 -8.25 3.21
C PHE A 276 -11.68 -6.78 3.39
N LYS A 277 -12.61 -5.91 3.82
CA LYS A 277 -12.30 -4.53 4.22
C LYS A 277 -11.27 -4.48 5.36
N LYS A 278 -11.43 -5.32 6.39
CA LYS A 278 -10.44 -5.42 7.49
C LYS A 278 -9.07 -5.86 6.99
N PHE A 279 -9.03 -6.79 6.04
CA PHE A 279 -7.80 -7.19 5.38
C PHE A 279 -7.10 -6.06 4.63
N LEU A 280 -7.83 -5.30 3.80
CA LEU A 280 -7.27 -4.15 3.08
C LEU A 280 -6.74 -3.09 4.07
N ALA A 281 -7.50 -2.78 5.11
CA ALA A 281 -7.10 -1.82 6.13
C ALA A 281 -5.85 -2.29 6.91
N ALA A 282 -5.78 -3.56 7.31
CA ALA A 282 -4.60 -4.10 8.00
C ALA A 282 -3.32 -3.92 7.17
N ILE A 283 -3.37 -4.22 5.86
CA ILE A 283 -2.23 -4.00 4.94
C ILE A 283 -1.87 -2.53 4.82
N ALA A 284 -2.89 -1.67 4.72
CA ALA A 284 -2.71 -0.23 4.56
C ALA A 284 -2.00 0.38 5.78
N LEU A 285 -2.36 -0.08 6.98
CA LEU A 285 -1.98 0.55 8.24
C LEU A 285 -0.77 -0.08 8.95
N GLY A 286 -0.40 -1.34 8.65
CA GLY A 286 0.73 -1.94 9.36
C GLY A 286 1.18 -3.31 8.85
N MET A 287 0.25 -4.20 8.48
CA MET A 287 0.57 -5.58 8.19
C MET A 287 1.47 -5.73 6.94
N LYS A 288 2.56 -6.50 7.10
CA LYS A 288 3.49 -6.87 6.03
C LYS A 288 3.53 -8.41 5.93
N PRO A 289 3.37 -9.03 4.75
CA PRO A 289 3.32 -10.48 4.61
C PRO A 289 4.57 -11.23 5.12
N GLY A 290 5.74 -10.60 4.99
CA GLY A 290 7.03 -11.21 5.34
C GLY A 290 7.54 -10.91 6.75
N THR A 291 6.76 -10.21 7.58
CA THR A 291 7.17 -9.79 8.93
C THR A 291 6.07 -10.14 9.92
N VAL A 292 6.43 -10.73 11.06
CA VAL A 292 5.46 -11.02 12.13
C VAL A 292 4.74 -9.73 12.49
N TRP A 293 3.41 -9.77 12.48
CA TRP A 293 2.56 -8.66 12.83
C TRP A 293 1.86 -8.98 14.14
N GLU A 294 1.87 -8.04 15.07
CA GLU A 294 1.25 -8.21 16.40
C GLU A 294 -0.18 -7.62 16.45
N GLY A 295 -0.74 -7.25 15.29
CA GLY A 295 -2.04 -6.58 15.21
C GLY A 295 -2.00 -5.07 15.48
N ILE A 296 -0.80 -4.48 15.54
CA ILE A 296 -0.59 -3.05 15.84
C ILE A 296 -0.50 -2.26 14.53
N ASP A 297 -1.31 -1.19 14.42
CA ASP A 297 -1.26 -0.24 13.30
C ASP A 297 -0.02 0.67 13.45
N GLU A 298 0.92 0.60 12.49
CA GLU A 298 2.09 1.48 12.43
C GLU A 298 1.69 2.91 12.00
N ALA A 299 0.73 3.03 11.08
CA ALA A 299 0.12 4.29 10.66
C ALA A 299 -1.10 4.63 11.54
N SER A 300 -0.84 4.88 12.83
CA SER A 300 -1.87 5.06 13.87
C SER A 300 -2.81 6.25 13.69
N GLY A 301 -2.46 7.22 12.84
CA GLY A 301 -3.32 8.35 12.47
C GLY A 301 -4.21 8.04 11.27
N GLY A 302 -3.81 7.06 10.45
CA GLY A 302 -4.51 6.65 9.24
C GLY A 302 -3.70 6.92 7.98
N TYR A 303 -4.38 7.41 6.95
CA TYR A 303 -3.86 7.45 5.59
C TYR A 303 -4.03 8.83 4.97
N ILE A 304 -2.99 9.35 4.31
CA ILE A 304 -3.02 10.60 3.56
C ILE A 304 -2.99 10.28 2.07
N ILE A 305 -3.91 10.87 1.32
CA ILE A 305 -3.96 10.78 -0.13
C ILE A 305 -3.60 12.15 -0.73
N VAL A 306 -2.66 12.14 -1.66
CA VAL A 306 -2.40 13.26 -2.57
C VAL A 306 -3.17 13.00 -3.86
N LYS A 307 -4.17 13.85 -4.13
CA LYS A 307 -4.97 13.81 -5.37
C LYS A 307 -4.12 14.24 -6.58
N ASP A 308 -4.65 13.97 -7.77
CA ASP A 308 -4.05 14.35 -9.05
C ASP A 308 -3.97 15.86 -9.26
N ASP A 309 -4.92 16.62 -8.72
CA ASP A 309 -4.90 18.08 -8.64
C ASP A 309 -3.82 18.60 -7.68
N GLY A 310 -3.45 17.83 -6.65
CA GLY A 310 -2.48 18.15 -5.60
C GLY A 310 -3.11 18.31 -4.22
N GLU A 311 -4.44 18.28 -4.10
CA GLU A 311 -5.12 18.37 -2.81
C GLU A 311 -4.72 17.20 -1.89
N VAL A 312 -4.47 17.51 -0.62
CA VAL A 312 -4.01 16.56 0.40
C VAL A 312 -5.13 16.33 1.40
N LEU A 313 -5.66 15.10 1.43
CA LEU A 313 -6.74 14.69 2.33
C LEU A 313 -6.32 13.51 3.21
N ALA A 314 -6.89 13.43 4.41
CA ALA A 314 -6.68 12.32 5.32
C ALA A 314 -7.93 11.45 5.50
N TYR A 315 -7.71 10.15 5.50
CA TYR A 315 -8.58 9.21 6.19
C TYR A 315 -8.04 9.01 7.60
N HIS A 316 -8.54 9.80 8.55
CA HIS A 316 -8.25 9.57 9.97
C HIS A 316 -9.01 8.32 10.45
N LEU A 317 -8.44 7.54 11.38
CA LEU A 317 -9.06 6.31 11.89
C LEU A 317 -10.44 6.51 12.54
N TYR A 318 -10.84 7.75 12.86
CA TYR A 318 -12.22 8.06 13.30
C TYR A 318 -13.26 7.77 12.22
N ASN A 319 -12.88 7.94 10.95
CA ASN A 319 -13.73 7.64 9.78
C ASN A 319 -13.31 6.32 9.14
N ARG A 320 -13.08 5.29 9.96
CA ARG A 320 -12.60 3.98 9.50
C ARG A 320 -13.51 3.34 8.44
N ASN A 321 -14.81 3.58 8.50
CA ASN A 321 -15.75 3.08 7.50
C ASN A 321 -15.48 3.70 6.11
N TYR A 322 -15.35 5.03 6.03
CA TYR A 322 -15.01 5.70 4.77
C TYR A 322 -13.67 5.25 4.23
N PHE A 323 -12.68 5.08 5.10
CA PHE A 323 -11.38 4.55 4.72
C PHE A 323 -11.48 3.13 4.12
N GLU A 324 -12.18 2.22 4.80
CA GLU A 324 -12.35 0.84 4.37
C GLU A 324 -13.15 0.74 3.07
N ASP A 325 -14.19 1.57 2.91
CA ASP A 325 -14.95 1.69 1.66
C ASP A 325 -14.11 2.26 0.52
N TYR A 326 -13.32 3.31 0.78
CA TYR A 326 -12.40 3.87 -0.18
C TYR A 326 -11.41 2.82 -0.68
N LEU A 327 -10.78 2.05 0.22
CA LEU A 327 -9.85 0.99 -0.16
C LEU A 327 -10.54 -0.04 -1.06
N LEU A 328 -11.70 -0.56 -0.64
CA LEU A 328 -12.42 -1.58 -1.41
C LEU A 328 -12.78 -1.09 -2.83
N LYS A 329 -13.28 0.15 -2.95
CA LYS A 329 -13.70 0.75 -4.21
C LYS A 329 -12.51 1.11 -5.12
N ASN A 330 -11.36 1.47 -4.55
CA ASN A 330 -10.24 2.03 -5.29
C ASN A 330 -9.06 1.08 -5.46
N THR A 331 -9.16 -0.19 -5.06
CA THR A 331 -8.11 -1.19 -5.28
C THR A 331 -8.51 -2.30 -6.24
N LYS A 332 -7.49 -2.91 -6.86
CA LYS A 332 -7.59 -4.04 -7.77
C LYS A 332 -6.42 -5.00 -7.60
N TYR A 333 -6.63 -6.25 -8.01
CA TYR A 333 -5.57 -7.25 -8.10
C TYR A 333 -4.75 -7.02 -9.38
N ASP A 334 -3.45 -7.27 -9.31
CA ASP A 334 -2.52 -7.14 -10.44
C ASP A 334 -1.67 -8.41 -10.58
N THR A 335 -1.13 -8.66 -11.78
CA THR A 335 -0.24 -9.80 -12.03
C THR A 335 1.21 -9.32 -12.05
N PRO A 336 2.01 -9.63 -11.02
CA PRO A 336 3.41 -9.24 -10.98
C PRO A 336 4.28 -10.12 -11.88
N SER A 337 5.58 -9.84 -11.91
CA SER A 337 6.55 -10.67 -12.63
C SER A 337 6.61 -12.10 -12.06
N THR A 338 6.19 -13.08 -12.85
CA THR A 338 6.23 -14.51 -12.49
C THR A 338 7.63 -14.98 -12.13
N THR A 339 8.64 -14.58 -12.89
CA THR A 339 10.05 -14.94 -12.65
C THR A 339 10.60 -14.31 -11.37
N ARG A 340 10.31 -13.02 -11.12
CA ARG A 340 10.81 -12.32 -9.92
C ARG A 340 10.26 -12.94 -8.63
N HIS A 341 8.99 -13.35 -8.65
CA HIS A 341 8.28 -13.81 -7.45
C HIS A 341 8.09 -15.34 -7.38
N GLY A 342 8.49 -16.07 -8.43
CA GLY A 342 8.54 -17.53 -8.45
C GLY A 342 7.15 -18.18 -8.36
N PHE A 343 6.25 -17.82 -9.27
CA PHE A 343 4.88 -18.33 -9.31
C PHE A 343 4.37 -18.55 -10.75
N GLY A 344 3.27 -19.30 -10.90
CA GLY A 344 2.60 -19.54 -12.18
C GLY A 344 3.05 -20.79 -12.95
N GLU A 345 4.04 -21.51 -12.43
CA GLU A 345 4.46 -22.82 -12.94
C GLU A 345 3.80 -23.94 -12.14
N VAL A 346 3.39 -25.00 -12.84
CA VAL A 346 2.97 -26.24 -12.22
C VAL A 346 4.20 -27.09 -11.95
N TYR A 347 4.32 -27.66 -10.77
CA TYR A 347 5.45 -28.52 -10.41
C TYR A 347 4.96 -29.69 -9.56
N GLU A 348 5.78 -30.74 -9.46
CA GLU A 348 5.51 -31.87 -8.57
C GLU A 348 6.34 -31.76 -7.30
N GLU A 349 5.74 -32.17 -6.18
CA GLU A 349 6.40 -32.25 -4.88
C GLU A 349 5.97 -33.55 -4.19
N ASP A 350 6.95 -34.33 -3.74
CA ASP A 350 6.69 -35.55 -2.97
C ASP A 350 6.45 -35.19 -1.51
N VAL A 351 5.23 -35.45 -1.02
CA VAL A 351 4.82 -35.23 0.37
C VAL A 351 4.32 -36.54 0.95
N ASP A 352 4.96 -37.02 2.01
CA ASP A 352 4.63 -38.28 2.70
C ASP A 352 4.48 -39.49 1.75
N GLY A 353 5.38 -39.59 0.76
CA GLY A 353 5.40 -40.68 -0.22
C GLY A 353 4.32 -40.57 -1.30
N LYS A 354 3.65 -39.41 -1.42
CA LYS A 354 2.70 -39.10 -2.50
C LYS A 354 3.19 -37.91 -3.31
N THR A 355 3.27 -38.08 -4.63
CA THR A 355 3.56 -37.00 -5.56
C THR A 355 2.32 -36.12 -5.72
N LEU A 356 2.44 -34.84 -5.40
CA LEU A 356 1.39 -33.83 -5.57
C LEU A 356 1.75 -32.88 -6.70
N SER A 357 0.82 -32.64 -7.62
CA SER A 357 0.94 -31.55 -8.59
C SER A 357 0.47 -30.25 -7.93
N LEU A 358 1.34 -29.23 -7.96
CA LEU A 358 1.17 -27.98 -7.23
C LEU A 358 1.34 -26.77 -8.15
N ILE A 359 0.71 -25.66 -7.81
CA ILE A 359 0.92 -24.36 -8.45
C ILE A 359 0.91 -23.25 -7.42
N LYS A 360 1.81 -22.27 -7.59
CA LYS A 360 1.81 -21.03 -6.81
C LYS A 360 1.10 -19.92 -7.58
N LEU A 361 0.21 -19.21 -6.91
CA LEU A 361 -0.36 -17.94 -7.37
C LEU A 361 0.12 -16.80 -6.46
N ASN A 362 0.33 -15.61 -7.01
CA ASN A 362 0.86 -14.49 -6.23
C ASN A 362 -0.19 -13.41 -6.01
N LEU A 363 -0.31 -12.94 -4.78
CA LEU A 363 -1.18 -11.83 -4.43
C LEU A 363 -0.43 -10.50 -4.56
N GLN A 364 -0.97 -9.61 -5.39
CA GLN A 364 -0.60 -8.20 -5.47
C GLN A 364 -1.86 -7.35 -5.53
N ILE A 365 -1.92 -6.27 -4.74
CA ILE A 365 -3.06 -5.34 -4.73
C ILE A 365 -2.55 -3.93 -4.97
N ARG A 366 -3.14 -3.23 -5.94
CA ARG A 366 -2.78 -1.87 -6.34
C ARG A 366 -4.00 -0.97 -6.35
N PHE A 367 -3.76 0.33 -6.29
CA PHE A 367 -4.81 1.31 -6.56
C PHE A 367 -5.18 1.29 -8.05
N LYS A 368 -6.42 1.67 -8.36
CA LYS A 368 -7.01 1.59 -9.70
C LYS A 368 -6.29 2.46 -10.72
#